data_AF-A0A1G5PSZ2-F1
#
_entry.id   AF-A0A1G5PSZ2-F1
#
_cell.length_a   1.000
_cell.length_b   1.000
_cell.length_c   1.000
_cell.angle_alpha   90.00
_cell.angle_beta   90.00
_cell.angle_gamma   90.00
#
_symmetry.space_group_name_H-M   'P 1'
#
loop_
_entity.id
_entity.type
_entity.pdbx_description
1 polymer ?
#
loop_
_entity_poly.entity_id
_entity_poly.type
_entity_poly.pdbx_seq_one_letter_code
_entity_poly.pdbx_strand_id
1 'polypeptide(L)' 'MLIVGNKNLSQLQTCLEAAHNFNISEKKAKEIFNRQISIIRDNWNSICEESELSEVDKKLLWHRQFLNPFSIAFQNF' A
#
# COMPACT_ATOMS: atom_id res chain seq x y z
N MET A 1 -17.00 7.47 1.43
CA MET A 1 -16.58 7.95 0.08
C MET A 1 -16.42 6.73 -0.82
N LEU A 2 -16.88 6.81 -2.07
CA LEU A 2 -16.70 5.75 -3.07
C LEU A 2 -15.40 6.02 -3.86
N ILE A 3 -14.66 4.97 -4.18
CA ILE A 3 -13.41 5.05 -4.96
C ILE A 3 -13.70 4.83 -6.44
N VAL A 4 -14.44 3.76 -6.76
CA VAL A 4 -14.91 3.45 -8.12
C VAL A 4 -16.17 2.58 -8.04
N GLY A 5 -17.20 2.93 -8.83
CA GLY A 5 -18.52 2.30 -8.73
C GLY A 5 -19.03 2.28 -7.29
N ASN A 6 -19.44 1.11 -6.79
CA ASN A 6 -19.91 0.90 -5.42
C ASN A 6 -18.80 0.42 -4.45
N LYS A 7 -17.51 0.50 -4.84
CA LYS A 7 -16.38 0.06 -4.01
C LYS A 7 -15.82 1.24 -3.22
N ASN A 8 -15.67 1.05 -1.91
CA ASN A 8 -15.12 2.05 -0.97
C ASN A 8 -13.86 1.56 -0.23
N LEU A 9 -13.44 0.32 -0.47
CA LEU A 9 -12.25 -0.26 0.15
C LEU A 9 -11.00 0.07 -0.66
N SER A 10 -10.01 0.68 -0.02
CA SER A 10 -8.72 1.08 -0.60
C SER A 10 -7.77 -0.09 -0.84
N GLN A 11 -8.25 -1.13 -1.51
CA GLN A 11 -7.42 -2.23 -2.00
C GLN A 11 -6.73 -1.80 -3.29
N LEU A 12 -5.51 -2.27 -3.54
CA LEU A 12 -4.78 -1.97 -4.78
C LEU A 12 -5.59 -2.35 -6.03
N GLN A 13 -6.39 -3.42 -5.95
CA GLN A 13 -7.32 -3.80 -7.01
C GLN A 13 -8.36 -2.71 -7.30
N THR A 14 -9.03 -2.19 -6.25
CA THR A 14 -9.99 -1.08 -6.39
C THR A 14 -9.32 0.18 -6.95
N CYS A 15 -8.10 0.49 -6.48
CA CYS A 15 -7.35 1.64 -6.99
C CYS A 15 -6.90 1.45 -8.45
N LEU A 16 -6.59 0.22 -8.86
CA LEU A 16 -6.25 -0.12 -10.24
C LEU A 16 -7.46 0.08 -11.16
N GLU A 17 -8.64 -0.36 -10.72
CA GLU A 17 -9.89 -0.10 -11.45
C GLU A 17 -10.18 1.39 -11.58
N ALA A 18 -9.82 2.20 -10.58
CA ALA A 18 -9.97 3.65 -10.61
C ALA A 18 -8.89 4.38 -11.43
N ALA A 19 -7.86 3.70 -11.96
CA ALA A 19 -6.71 4.34 -12.61
C ALA A 19 -7.10 5.27 -13.77
N HIS A 20 -8.11 4.89 -14.55
CA HIS A 20 -8.63 5.69 -15.66
C HIS A 20 -9.22 7.03 -15.21
N ASN A 21 -9.78 7.12 -13.99
CA ASN A 21 -10.29 8.38 -13.43
C ASN A 21 -9.17 9.40 -13.18
N PHE A 22 -7.93 8.93 -13.08
CA PHE A 22 -6.74 9.76 -12.88
C PHE A 22 -5.89 9.90 -14.15
N ASN A 23 -6.42 9.50 -15.31
CA ASN A 23 -5.73 9.56 -16.60
C ASN A 23 -4.36 8.83 -16.62
N ILE A 24 -4.23 7.75 -15.85
CA ILE A 24 -3.03 6.89 -15.86
C ILE A 24 -3.37 5.50 -16.36
N SER A 25 -2.41 4.88 -17.06
CA SER A 25 -2.53 3.48 -17.47
C SER A 25 -2.42 2.53 -16.28
N GLU A 26 -2.98 1.34 -16.40
CA GLU A 26 -2.80 0.28 -15.41
C GLU A 26 -1.32 -0.03 -15.14
N LYS A 27 -0.49 0.00 -16.20
CA LYS A 27 0.97 -0.20 -16.07
C LYS A 27 1.56 0.87 -15.15
N LYS A 28 1.20 2.14 -15.36
CA LYS A 28 1.68 3.25 -14.54
C LYS A 28 1.19 3.14 -13.09
N ALA A 29 -0.05 2.72 -12.87
CA ALA A 29 -0.58 2.47 -11.53
C ALA A 29 0.21 1.37 -10.81
N LYS A 30 0.49 0.24 -11.48
CA LYS A 30 1.32 -0.85 -10.94
C LYS A 30 2.76 -0.42 -10.64
N GLU A 31 3.37 0.41 -11.49
CA GLU A 31 4.69 1.00 -11.22
C GLU A 31 4.68 1.86 -9.93
N ILE A 32 3.62 2.66 -9.73
CA ILE A 32 3.44 3.46 -8.51
C ILE A 32 3.30 2.54 -7.30
N PHE A 33 2.46 1.51 -7.36
CA PHE A 33 2.27 0.56 -6.26
C PHE A 33 3.58 -0.11 -5.86
N ASN A 34 4.32 -0.64 -6.83
CA ASN A 34 5.60 -1.31 -6.60
C ASN A 34 6.62 -0.36 -5.96
N ARG A 35 6.69 0.89 -6.45
CA ARG A 35 7.58 1.91 -5.87
C ARG A 35 7.22 2.23 -4.42
N GLN A 36 5.94 2.43 -4.11
CA GLN A 36 5.51 2.71 -2.74
C GLN A 36 5.81 1.54 -1.80
N ILE A 37 5.53 0.31 -2.25
CA ILE A 37 5.82 -0.90 -1.47
C ILE A 37 7.32 -1.06 -1.21
N SER A 38 8.17 -0.82 -2.21
CA SER A 38 9.63 -0.84 -2.04
C SER A 38 10.06 0.20 -1.01
N ILE A 39 9.64 1.45 -1.17
CA ILE A 39 10.00 2.54 -0.24
C ILE A 39 9.61 2.19 1.19
N ILE A 40 8.39 1.68 1.42
CA ILE A 40 7.95 1.28 2.75
C ILE A 40 8.82 0.14 3.30
N ARG A 41 9.12 -0.89 2.51
CA ARG A 41 9.98 -2.01 2.94
C ARG A 41 11.40 -1.56 3.26
N ASP A 42 12.00 -0.77 2.38
CA ASP A 42 13.39 -0.36 2.45
C ASP A 42 13.63 0.59 3.65
N ASN A 43 12.62 1.41 4.00
CA ASN A 43 12.76 2.41 5.05
C ASN A 43 12.11 2.02 6.38
N TRP A 44 11.36 0.90 6.46
CA TRP A 44 10.59 0.53 7.65
C TRP A 44 11.43 0.57 8.93
N ASN A 45 12.60 -0.08 8.92
CA ASN A 45 13.46 -0.15 10.10
C ASN A 45 14.00 1.23 10.50
N SER A 46 14.52 1.98 9.53
CA SER A 46 15.11 3.31 9.78
C SER A 46 14.08 4.30 10.32
N ILE A 47 12.86 4.31 9.77
CA ILE A 47 11.81 5.22 10.23
C ILE A 47 11.31 4.82 11.62
N CYS A 48 11.18 3.53 11.91
CA CYS A 48 10.82 3.08 13.26
C CYS A 48 11.87 3.49 14.29
N GLU A 49 13.16 3.42 13.95
CA GLU A 49 14.25 3.87 14.82
C GLU A 49 14.22 5.38 15.03
N GLU A 50 14.10 6.17 13.95
CA GLU A 50 13.97 7.63 14.02
C GLU A 50 12.75 8.09 14.82
N SER A 51 11.66 7.31 14.77
CA SER A 51 10.42 7.60 15.48
C SER A 51 10.38 7.03 16.90
N GLU A 52 11.49 6.47 17.39
CA GLU A 52 11.61 5.83 18.72
C GLU A 52 10.54 4.75 18.97
N LEU A 53 10.13 4.05 17.91
CA LEU A 53 9.10 3.03 17.97
C LEU A 53 9.64 1.79 18.68
N SER A 54 8.88 1.28 19.66
CA SER A 54 9.29 0.06 20.39
C SER A 54 9.36 -1.14 19.43
N GLU A 55 10.22 -2.11 19.76
CA GLU A 55 10.32 -3.36 18.99
C GLU A 55 9.00 -4.15 18.97
N VAL A 56 8.13 -3.97 19.98
CA VAL A 56 6.80 -4.58 20.04
C VAL A 56 5.87 -3.90 19.04
N ASP A 57 5.82 -2.57 19.04
CA ASP A 57 4.95 -1.80 18.13
C ASP A 57 5.39 -1.95 16.67
N LYS A 58 6.70 -1.95 16.41
CA LYS A 58 7.27 -2.23 15.10
C LYS A 58 6.81 -3.57 14.54
N LYS A 59 6.83 -4.63 15.34
CA LYS A 59 6.33 -5.95 14.92
C LYS A 59 4.82 -5.98 14.77
N LEU A 60 4.09 -5.26 15.62
CA LEU A 60 2.63 -5.21 15.58
C LEU A 60 2.11 -4.48 14.35
N LEU A 61 2.71 -3.36 13.96
CA LEU A 61 2.26 -2.53 12.84
C LEU A 61 2.60 -3.15 11.48
N TRP A 62 3.72 -3.88 11.39
CA TRP A 62 4.18 -4.50 10.15
C TRP A 62 3.22 -5.59 9.65
N HIS A 63 2.83 -5.52 8.38
CA HIS A 63 1.81 -6.38 7.73
C HIS A 63 0.41 -6.36 8.36
N ARG A 64 0.16 -5.48 9.33
CA ARG A 64 -1.18 -5.24 9.89
C ARG A 64 -1.71 -3.87 9.54
N GLN A 65 -0.96 -2.83 9.87
CA GLN A 65 -1.30 -1.46 9.53
C GLN A 65 -0.64 -1.04 8.22
N PHE A 66 0.65 -1.37 8.07
CA PHE A 66 1.40 -1.11 6.85
C PHE A 66 1.56 -2.40 6.05
N LEU A 67 1.42 -2.29 4.72
CA LEU A 67 1.47 -3.44 3.80
C LEU A 67 0.54 -4.59 4.21
N ASN A 68 -0.65 -4.24 4.71
CA ASN A 68 -1.66 -5.23 5.09
C ASN A 68 -2.01 -6.13 3.86
N PRO A 69 -1.94 -7.47 3.99
CA PRO A 69 -2.30 -8.40 2.92
C PRO A 69 -3.67 -8.12 2.29
N PHE A 70 -4.68 -7.73 3.08
CA PHE A 70 -6.00 -7.37 2.58
C PHE A 70 -6.00 -6.25 1.54
N SER A 71 -5.08 -5.29 1.69
CA SER A 71 -4.94 -4.15 0.78
C SER A 71 -4.11 -4.50 -0.46
N ILE A 72 -3.23 -5.50 -0.41
CA ILE A 72 -2.24 -5.79 -1.46
C ILE A 72 -2.40 -7.16 -2.16
N ALA A 73 -3.33 -8.02 -1.70
CA ALA A 73 -3.44 -9.44 -2.07
C ALA A 73 -3.56 -9.76 -3.57
N PHE A 74 -3.87 -8.79 -4.43
CA PHE A 74 -3.95 -9.00 -5.88
C PHE A 74 -2.57 -8.99 -6.58
N GLN A 75 -1.51 -8.51 -5.92
CA GLN A 75 -0.15 -8.58 -6.46
C GLN A 75 0.60 -9.77 -5.86
N ASN A 76 0.88 -10.78 -6.69
CA ASN A 76 1.94 -11.76 -6.40
C ASN A 76 3.27 -11.02 -6.46
N PHE A 77 3.89 -10.78 -5.30
CA PHE A 77 5.27 -10.29 -5.18
C PHE A 77 6.20 -11.46 -4.85
#